data_AF-A0A9N7RE95-F1
#
_entry.id   AF-A0A9N7RE95-F1
#
_cell.length_a   1.000
_cell.length_b   1.000
_cell.length_c   1.000
_cell.angle_alpha   90.00
_cell.angle_beta   90.00
_cell.angle_gamma   90.00
#
_symmetry.space_group_name_H-M   'P 1'
#
loop_
_entity.id
_entity.type
_entity.pdbx_description
1 polymer ?
#
loop_
_entity_poly.entity_id
_entity_poly.type
_entity_poly.pdbx_seq_one_letter_code
_entity_poly.pdbx_strand_id
1 'polypeptide(L)'
;MAAIIHVHGWGKEGHYAICKIAENYLTEEASAAVKALLPDLAEGDLASVCSWADQIKFHYRWSSPLHYVDTPDFRCNYQYCRDCHDSHRREDRCVTGAIHNYTQQLMPEQDDTNLSAAKYNLTEALMFLSHFIGDIHQPLHVGFIGDEGGNTITIRWFRRKTNLHHVWDTMIIESALKTFYNKDLATMIQSIQNNMTDAFVDTYSKENCKGTVCPDPYASESVSLACRFAYRNATPGSTLEDDYFLSRLPVVEKRLAQGAVPWSKEGHAMTCKIAQKFLEPEAAHIVQMLLPDYVNGDLSELCVWPDQVRHWYKYRWTSPLHFIDTPDQACNFKHQRDCHDQNGVKDMCVAGAIQNFTSQLSHYMHGTSDRRYNMTEALLFLAHFMGDIHQPMHVGFTSDEGGNTIDLRWFRHKSNLHHVWDREIILTAAADFYNKDINLLQEDIERNLTDGIWSSDLEAWRECSNVVSCDDKYAVESIKIACEWGRSKTEPSPSISTQLFLY
;
A
#
# COMPACT_ATOMS: atom_id res chain seq x y z
N MET A 1 33.55 -30.63 12.22
CA MET A 1 32.20 -30.87 11.69
C MET A 1 31.33 -29.72 12.18
N ALA A 2 31.26 -28.64 11.41
CA ALA A 2 30.44 -27.48 11.74
C ALA A 2 29.03 -27.73 11.19
N ALA A 3 28.03 -27.74 12.07
CA ALA A 3 26.64 -27.76 11.67
C ALA A 3 26.32 -26.37 11.10
N ILE A 4 25.96 -26.33 9.81
CA ILE A 4 25.38 -25.14 9.16
C ILE A 4 23.98 -25.01 9.75
N ILE A 5 23.78 -24.04 10.65
CA ILE A 5 22.47 -23.80 11.25
C ILE A 5 21.62 -23.01 10.25
N HIS A 6 20.37 -23.45 10.10
CA HIS A 6 19.48 -23.06 9.03
C HIS A 6 18.79 -21.74 9.33
N VAL A 7 19.00 -20.74 8.48
CA VAL A 7 18.11 -19.58 8.38
C VAL A 7 16.91 -20.04 7.56
N HIS A 8 15.81 -20.34 8.25
CA HIS A 8 14.48 -20.45 7.66
C HIS A 8 13.88 -19.07 7.77
N GLY A 9 13.13 -18.64 6.75
CA GLY A 9 12.20 -17.53 6.84
C GLY A 9 11.34 -17.51 8.08
N TRP A 10 10.28 -16.71 8.02
CA TRP A 10 9.13 -17.07 8.82
C TRP A 10 8.87 -18.59 8.75
N GLY A 11 8.41 -19.20 9.84
CA GLY A 11 7.97 -20.59 9.79
C GLY A 11 6.88 -20.77 8.73
N LYS A 12 6.52 -22.02 8.43
CA LYS A 12 5.50 -22.34 7.42
C LYS A 12 4.23 -21.50 7.60
N GLU A 13 3.78 -21.33 8.85
CA GLU A 13 2.61 -20.56 9.23
C GLU A 13 2.74 -19.07 8.91
N GLY A 14 3.93 -18.48 9.11
CA GLY A 14 4.14 -17.05 8.82
C GLY A 14 4.20 -16.76 7.33
N HIS A 15 4.88 -17.59 6.52
CA HIS A 15 4.82 -17.45 5.05
C HIS A 15 3.43 -17.67 4.50
N TYR A 16 2.71 -18.67 5.03
CA TYR A 16 1.31 -18.89 4.65
C TYR A 16 0.47 -17.65 4.97
N ALA A 17 0.59 -17.09 6.18
CA ALA A 17 -0.14 -15.89 6.58
C ALA A 17 0.17 -14.69 5.67
N ILE A 18 1.44 -14.38 5.43
CA ILE A 18 1.85 -13.25 4.58
C ILE A 18 1.26 -13.39 3.18
N CYS A 19 1.42 -14.56 2.54
CA CYS A 19 0.90 -14.77 1.21
C CYS A 19 -0.63 -14.79 1.18
N LYS A 20 -1.28 -15.34 2.21
CA LYS A 20 -2.74 -15.37 2.27
C LYS A 20 -3.34 -13.98 2.44
N ILE A 21 -2.67 -13.13 3.21
CA ILE A 21 -3.04 -11.72 3.32
C ILE A 21 -2.82 -11.06 1.95
N ALA A 22 -1.65 -11.23 1.34
CA ALA A 22 -1.28 -10.60 0.07
C ALA A 22 -2.21 -10.95 -1.09
N GLU A 23 -2.72 -12.19 -1.16
CA GLU A 23 -3.72 -12.62 -2.16
C GLU A 23 -4.95 -11.73 -2.19
N ASN A 24 -5.39 -11.22 -1.03
CA ASN A 24 -6.56 -10.35 -0.92
C ASN A 24 -6.29 -8.93 -1.43
N TYR A 25 -5.02 -8.58 -1.66
CA TYR A 25 -4.59 -7.27 -2.18
C TYR A 25 -4.08 -7.34 -3.62
N LEU A 26 -4.13 -8.51 -4.27
CA LEU A 26 -3.81 -8.63 -5.69
C LEU A 26 -4.92 -8.01 -6.54
N THR A 27 -4.54 -7.16 -7.50
CA THR A 27 -5.42 -6.77 -8.61
C THR A 27 -5.88 -8.00 -9.38
N GLU A 28 -6.99 -7.92 -10.11
CA GLU A 28 -7.50 -9.05 -10.89
C GLU A 28 -6.49 -9.60 -11.91
N GLU A 29 -5.74 -8.74 -12.59
CA GLU A 29 -4.70 -9.14 -13.54
C GLU A 29 -3.57 -9.90 -12.83
N ALA A 30 -3.11 -9.39 -11.69
CA ALA A 30 -2.11 -10.05 -10.87
C ALA A 30 -2.64 -11.38 -10.30
N SER A 31 -3.90 -11.45 -9.87
CA SER A 31 -4.54 -12.68 -9.39
C SER A 31 -4.63 -13.72 -10.51
N ALA A 32 -5.02 -13.31 -11.72
CA ALA A 32 -5.08 -14.18 -12.88
C ALA A 32 -3.68 -14.67 -13.30
N ALA A 33 -2.68 -13.78 -13.31
CA ALA A 33 -1.29 -14.13 -13.60
C ALA A 33 -0.71 -15.10 -12.55
N VAL A 34 -0.96 -14.85 -11.26
CA VAL A 34 -0.58 -15.74 -10.16
C VAL A 34 -1.21 -17.11 -10.36
N LYS A 35 -2.53 -17.19 -10.56
CA LYS A 35 -3.24 -18.46 -10.78
C LYS A 35 -2.74 -19.20 -12.02
N ALA A 36 -2.37 -18.49 -13.08
CA ALA A 36 -1.80 -19.09 -14.28
C ALA A 36 -0.38 -19.64 -14.09
N LEU A 37 0.39 -19.06 -13.17
CA LEU A 37 1.76 -19.49 -12.85
C LEU A 37 1.83 -20.56 -11.77
N LEU A 38 0.80 -20.66 -10.91
CA LEU A 38 0.78 -21.64 -9.83
C LEU A 38 0.69 -23.08 -10.36
N PRO A 39 1.40 -24.04 -9.73
CA PRO A 39 1.25 -25.45 -10.07
C PRO A 39 -0.13 -25.97 -9.68
N ASP A 40 -0.63 -27.00 -10.37
CA ASP A 40 -1.95 -27.60 -10.08
C ASP A 40 -2.12 -28.01 -8.62
N LEU A 41 -1.04 -28.48 -7.97
CA LEU A 41 -1.03 -28.88 -6.56
C LEU A 41 -1.36 -27.73 -5.59
N ALA A 42 -1.18 -26.48 -6.02
CA ALA A 42 -1.51 -25.29 -5.24
C ALA A 42 -3.01 -24.98 -5.24
N GLU A 43 -3.79 -25.60 -6.14
CA GLU A 43 -5.24 -25.39 -6.27
C GLU A 43 -5.65 -23.90 -6.38
N GLY A 44 -4.77 -23.08 -6.95
CA GLY A 44 -4.97 -21.63 -7.10
C GLY A 44 -4.69 -20.79 -5.84
N ASP A 45 -4.14 -21.39 -4.77
CA ASP A 45 -3.75 -20.75 -3.52
C ASP A 45 -2.23 -20.56 -3.44
N LEU A 46 -1.76 -19.33 -3.62
CA LEU A 46 -0.36 -18.92 -3.48
C LEU A 46 0.18 -19.23 -2.09
N ALA A 47 -0.64 -19.06 -1.04
CA ALA A 47 -0.22 -19.32 0.34
C ALA A 47 0.24 -20.77 0.55
N SER A 48 -0.35 -21.73 -0.16
CA SER A 48 0.01 -23.15 -0.10
C SER A 48 1.46 -23.43 -0.53
N VAL A 49 2.03 -22.59 -1.40
CA VAL A 49 3.37 -22.76 -1.97
C VAL A 49 4.40 -21.77 -1.44
N CYS A 50 4.02 -20.80 -0.63
CA CYS A 50 4.94 -19.78 -0.13
C CYS A 50 6.04 -20.28 0.82
N SER A 51 5.97 -21.53 1.28
CA SER A 51 7.07 -22.18 2.03
C SER A 51 8.00 -23.02 1.16
N TRP A 52 7.78 -23.09 -0.15
CA TRP A 52 8.51 -23.97 -1.07
C TRP A 52 10.01 -23.62 -1.18
N ALA A 53 10.36 -22.32 -1.22
CA ALA A 53 11.76 -21.90 -1.35
C ALA A 53 12.64 -22.46 -0.22
N ASP A 54 12.07 -22.57 0.97
CA ASP A 54 12.69 -23.13 2.15
C ASP A 54 12.93 -24.65 2.05
N GLN A 55 12.09 -25.36 1.29
CA GLN A 55 12.23 -26.79 1.01
C GLN A 55 13.27 -27.02 -0.08
N ILE A 56 13.27 -26.17 -1.12
CA ILE A 56 14.15 -26.37 -2.28
C ILE A 56 15.59 -25.92 -2.01
N LYS A 57 15.87 -25.05 -1.04
CA LYS A 57 17.23 -24.52 -0.77
C LYS A 57 18.30 -25.59 -0.52
N PHE A 58 17.91 -26.80 -0.11
CA PHE A 58 18.84 -27.93 0.06
C PHE A 58 19.23 -28.59 -1.27
N HIS A 59 18.32 -28.56 -2.24
CA HIS A 59 18.54 -29.04 -3.61
C HIS A 59 19.17 -27.93 -4.45
N TYR A 60 18.64 -26.72 -4.37
CA TYR A 60 19.16 -25.50 -4.96
C TYR A 60 20.05 -24.77 -3.96
N ARG A 61 21.22 -25.34 -3.65
CA ARG A 61 22.14 -24.78 -2.64
C ARG A 61 22.55 -23.33 -2.89
N TRP A 62 22.49 -22.89 -4.14
CA TRP A 62 22.75 -21.50 -4.51
C TRP A 62 21.68 -20.52 -3.98
N SER A 63 20.47 -21.00 -3.65
CA SER A 63 19.38 -20.16 -3.15
C SER A 63 19.46 -19.94 -1.64
N SER A 64 20.24 -20.74 -0.89
CA SER A 64 20.30 -20.62 0.58
C SER A 64 20.68 -19.21 1.08
N PRO A 65 21.68 -18.52 0.51
CA PRO A 65 22.01 -17.15 0.92
C PRO A 65 20.95 -16.10 0.54
N LEU A 66 20.01 -16.45 -0.34
CA LEU A 66 18.97 -15.53 -0.80
C LEU A 66 17.85 -15.33 0.23
N HIS A 67 17.83 -16.12 1.31
CA HIS A 67 16.81 -16.00 2.36
C HIS A 67 17.12 -14.88 3.36
N TYR A 68 18.32 -14.31 3.38
CA TYR A 68 18.72 -13.36 4.42
C TYR A 68 19.72 -12.32 3.92
N VAL A 69 20.05 -11.39 4.81
CA VAL A 69 21.14 -10.43 4.71
C VAL A 69 21.89 -10.43 6.04
N ASP A 70 23.20 -10.60 5.97
CA ASP A 70 24.09 -10.47 7.13
C ASP A 70 24.54 -9.02 7.30
N THR A 71 24.27 -8.41 8.45
CA THR A 71 24.73 -7.05 8.78
C THR A 71 25.88 -7.09 9.80
N PRO A 72 26.76 -6.06 9.85
CA PRO A 72 27.81 -5.98 10.85
C PRO A 72 27.25 -5.92 12.26
N ASP A 73 27.85 -6.68 13.16
CA ASP A 73 27.43 -6.80 14.55
C ASP A 73 27.23 -5.43 15.22
N PHE A 74 26.12 -5.30 15.95
CA PHE A 74 25.76 -4.12 16.75
C PHE A 74 25.57 -2.81 15.95
N ARG A 75 25.66 -2.85 14.61
CA ARG A 75 25.55 -1.64 13.78
C ARG A 75 24.12 -1.17 13.57
N CYS A 76 23.16 -2.10 13.64
CA CYS A 76 21.72 -1.83 13.56
C CYS A 76 21.30 -1.02 12.33
N ASN A 77 21.97 -1.21 11.20
CA ASN A 77 21.63 -0.58 9.94
C ASN A 77 21.97 -1.50 8.77
N TYR A 78 21.34 -1.24 7.64
CA TYR A 78 21.54 -1.98 6.40
C TYR A 78 22.01 -1.04 5.30
N GLN A 79 22.93 -1.50 4.46
CA GLN A 79 23.41 -0.82 3.25
C GLN A 79 23.65 -1.86 2.15
N TYR A 80 22.93 -1.77 1.03
CA TYR A 80 22.96 -2.76 -0.05
C TYR A 80 24.38 -3.16 -0.47
N CYS A 81 25.21 -2.20 -0.90
CA CYS A 81 26.54 -2.49 -1.42
C CYS A 81 27.51 -3.07 -0.37
N ARG A 82 27.20 -2.92 0.92
CA ARG A 82 28.02 -3.45 2.02
C ARG A 82 27.57 -4.84 2.42
N ASP A 83 26.26 -5.06 2.48
CA ASP A 83 25.66 -6.22 3.17
C ASP A 83 25.07 -7.25 2.20
N CYS A 84 24.71 -6.86 0.97
CA CYS A 84 24.08 -7.78 0.02
C CYS A 84 25.12 -8.63 -0.72
N HIS A 85 25.69 -9.61 -0.02
CA HIS A 85 26.57 -10.61 -0.61
C HIS A 85 26.48 -11.93 0.16
N ASP A 86 26.91 -13.02 -0.47
CA ASP A 86 27.03 -14.30 0.24
C ASP A 86 28.36 -14.43 1.01
N SER A 87 28.57 -15.57 1.66
CA SER A 87 29.81 -15.90 2.40
C SER A 87 31.08 -15.89 1.54
N HIS A 88 30.97 -15.92 0.21
CA HIS A 88 32.08 -15.83 -0.74
C HIS A 88 32.24 -14.42 -1.31
N ARG A 89 31.52 -13.43 -0.77
CA ARG A 89 31.50 -12.03 -1.23
C ARG A 89 31.04 -11.86 -2.67
N ARG A 90 30.19 -12.78 -3.16
CA ARG A 90 29.51 -12.57 -4.43
C ARG A 90 28.36 -11.60 -4.19
N GLU A 91 28.41 -10.45 -4.85
CA GLU A 91 27.41 -9.38 -4.77
C GLU A 91 26.02 -9.88 -5.20
N ASP A 92 24.97 -9.19 -4.73
CA ASP A 92 23.55 -9.43 -5.02
C ASP A 92 23.01 -10.80 -4.57
N ARG A 93 23.81 -11.58 -3.83
CA ARG A 93 23.46 -12.91 -3.30
C ARG A 93 22.91 -12.81 -1.87
N CYS A 94 21.83 -12.05 -1.71
CA CYS A 94 21.11 -11.85 -0.46
C CYS A 94 19.60 -11.69 -0.74
N VAL A 95 18.75 -11.57 0.30
CA VAL A 95 17.29 -11.43 0.11
C VAL A 95 16.87 -10.17 -0.65
N THR A 96 17.54 -9.03 -0.47
CA THR A 96 17.20 -7.81 -1.21
C THR A 96 17.56 -7.92 -2.70
N GLY A 97 18.73 -8.50 -3.02
CA GLY A 97 19.12 -8.82 -4.39
C GLY A 97 18.21 -9.86 -5.04
N ALA A 98 17.76 -10.86 -4.27
CA ALA A 98 16.79 -11.85 -4.74
C ALA A 98 15.45 -11.21 -5.11
N ILE A 99 14.91 -10.33 -4.27
CA ILE A 99 13.68 -9.59 -4.56
C ILE A 99 13.83 -8.79 -5.86
N HIS A 100 14.90 -8.01 -6.02
CA HIS A 100 15.15 -7.31 -7.29
C HIS A 100 15.18 -8.24 -8.51
N ASN A 101 15.90 -9.37 -8.39
CA ASN A 101 16.06 -10.33 -9.48
C ASN A 101 14.72 -10.97 -9.89
N TYR A 102 13.96 -11.51 -8.93
CA TYR A 102 12.73 -12.23 -9.25
C TYR A 102 11.58 -11.30 -9.62
N THR A 103 11.55 -10.06 -9.09
CA THR A 103 10.67 -9.03 -9.63
C THR A 103 10.97 -8.77 -11.10
N GLN A 104 12.23 -8.56 -11.48
CA GLN A 104 12.61 -8.32 -12.88
C GLN A 104 12.22 -9.48 -13.80
N GLN A 105 12.39 -10.73 -13.35
CA GLN A 105 11.99 -11.92 -14.14
C GLN A 105 10.48 -11.98 -14.41
N LEU A 106 9.66 -11.47 -13.48
CA LEU A 106 8.19 -11.45 -13.61
C LEU A 106 7.67 -10.22 -14.40
N MET A 107 8.53 -9.25 -14.72
CA MET A 107 8.14 -8.12 -15.55
C MET A 107 8.13 -8.50 -17.04
N PRO A 108 7.12 -8.11 -17.82
CA PRO A 108 7.11 -8.32 -19.26
C PRO A 108 8.19 -7.44 -19.94
N GLU A 109 9.21 -8.06 -20.55
CA GLU A 109 10.19 -7.34 -21.38
C GLU A 109 9.53 -6.85 -22.68
N GLN A 110 9.89 -5.62 -23.09
CA GLN A 110 9.26 -4.85 -24.17
C GLN A 110 9.56 -5.34 -25.59
N ASP A 111 10.39 -6.38 -25.78
CA ASP A 111 10.92 -6.73 -27.10
C ASP A 111 10.67 -8.16 -27.58
N ASP A 112 10.14 -9.07 -26.76
CA ASP A 112 9.69 -10.39 -27.23
C ASP A 112 9.00 -11.14 -26.09
N THR A 113 7.67 -11.16 -26.07
CA THR A 113 6.86 -11.93 -25.10
C THR A 113 7.13 -13.44 -25.16
N ASN A 114 7.83 -13.92 -26.20
CA ASN A 114 8.28 -15.31 -26.34
C ASN A 114 9.66 -15.61 -25.72
N LEU A 115 10.47 -14.60 -25.36
CA LEU A 115 11.84 -14.82 -24.85
C LEU A 115 11.93 -14.91 -23.32
N SER A 116 11.10 -14.19 -22.56
CA SER A 116 11.15 -14.24 -21.07
C SER A 116 10.66 -15.58 -20.51
N ALA A 117 9.55 -16.11 -21.04
CA ALA A 117 9.03 -17.44 -20.72
C ALA A 117 9.94 -18.58 -21.20
N ALA A 118 10.80 -18.33 -22.20
CA ALA A 118 11.78 -19.30 -22.70
C ALA A 118 13.10 -19.31 -21.89
N LYS A 119 13.36 -18.28 -21.08
CA LYS A 119 14.63 -18.08 -20.36
C LYS A 119 14.55 -18.37 -18.86
N TYR A 120 13.41 -18.12 -18.23
CA TYR A 120 13.22 -18.27 -16.79
C TYR A 120 11.98 -19.09 -16.45
N ASN A 121 12.06 -19.85 -15.35
CA ASN A 121 10.89 -20.53 -14.80
C ASN A 121 10.07 -19.52 -13.96
N LEU A 122 9.04 -18.94 -14.57
CA LEU A 122 8.23 -17.88 -13.96
C LEU A 122 7.43 -18.36 -12.74
N THR A 123 7.09 -19.65 -12.67
CA THR A 123 6.49 -20.28 -11.48
C THR A 123 7.46 -20.24 -10.30
N GLU A 124 8.72 -20.67 -10.52
CA GLU A 124 9.75 -20.57 -9.48
C GLU A 124 10.03 -19.11 -9.11
N ALA A 125 10.05 -18.19 -10.08
CA ALA A 125 10.26 -16.77 -9.82
C ALA A 125 9.16 -16.17 -8.91
N LEU A 126 7.89 -16.48 -9.18
CA LEU A 126 6.77 -16.09 -8.33
C LEU A 126 6.91 -16.67 -6.92
N MET A 127 7.14 -17.98 -6.81
CA MET A 127 7.25 -18.66 -5.52
C MET A 127 8.44 -18.17 -4.69
N PHE A 128 9.57 -17.87 -5.35
CA PHE A 128 10.73 -17.25 -4.70
C PHE A 128 10.43 -15.82 -4.25
N LEU A 129 9.85 -14.99 -5.12
CA LEU A 129 9.53 -13.59 -4.77
C LEU A 129 8.58 -13.53 -3.57
N SER A 130 7.48 -14.29 -3.61
CA SER A 130 6.50 -14.32 -2.51
C SER A 130 7.12 -14.79 -1.18
N HIS A 131 8.04 -15.76 -1.23
CA HIS A 131 8.79 -16.19 -0.05
C HIS A 131 9.74 -15.11 0.48
N PHE A 132 10.55 -14.51 -0.41
CA PHE A 132 11.56 -13.53 -0.03
C PHE A 132 10.98 -12.20 0.48
N ILE A 133 9.80 -11.81 0.00
CA ILE A 133 9.03 -10.72 0.60
C ILE A 133 8.65 -11.08 2.05
N GLY A 134 8.35 -12.35 2.37
CA GLY A 134 8.20 -12.78 3.75
C GLY A 134 9.51 -12.67 4.54
N ASP A 135 10.60 -13.23 4.02
CA ASP A 135 11.89 -13.29 4.69
C ASP A 135 12.44 -11.91 5.04
N ILE A 136 12.41 -10.96 4.10
CA ILE A 136 12.93 -9.62 4.35
C ILE A 136 12.19 -8.90 5.49
N HIS A 137 10.95 -9.31 5.80
CA HIS A 137 10.16 -8.77 6.90
C HIS A 137 10.46 -9.43 8.26
N GLN A 138 11.06 -10.61 8.29
CA GLN A 138 11.48 -11.26 9.53
C GLN A 138 12.70 -10.50 10.09
N PRO A 139 12.62 -9.85 11.26
CA PRO A 139 13.71 -9.00 11.76
C PRO A 139 15.09 -9.66 11.79
N LEU A 140 15.18 -10.93 12.21
CA LEU A 140 16.44 -11.67 12.33
C LEU A 140 16.97 -12.23 11.01
N HIS A 141 16.24 -12.09 9.90
CA HIS A 141 16.76 -12.32 8.54
C HIS A 141 17.62 -11.17 8.04
N VAL A 142 17.56 -10.03 8.71
CA VAL A 142 18.47 -8.91 8.52
C VAL A 142 19.19 -8.68 9.85
N GLY A 143 19.84 -9.74 10.32
CA GLY A 143 20.47 -9.83 11.64
C GLY A 143 21.99 -9.64 11.59
N PHE A 144 22.65 -9.99 12.69
CA PHE A 144 24.10 -9.88 12.82
C PHE A 144 24.83 -11.11 12.27
N ILE A 145 25.90 -10.87 11.53
CA ILE A 145 26.75 -11.93 10.97
C ILE A 145 27.40 -12.79 12.07
N GLY A 146 27.80 -12.18 13.19
CA GLY A 146 28.52 -12.85 14.28
C GLY A 146 27.66 -13.86 15.05
N ASP A 147 26.33 -13.73 14.97
CA ASP A 147 25.40 -14.66 15.62
C ASP A 147 24.51 -15.46 14.65
N GLU A 148 24.79 -15.37 13.35
CA GLU A 148 24.02 -15.99 12.26
C GLU A 148 22.53 -15.60 12.34
N GLY A 149 22.24 -14.30 12.55
CA GLY A 149 20.88 -13.81 12.74
C GLY A 149 20.21 -14.39 13.99
N GLY A 150 20.96 -14.60 15.07
CA GLY A 150 20.47 -15.17 16.32
C GLY A 150 20.35 -16.69 16.35
N ASN A 151 20.75 -17.40 15.28
CA ASN A 151 20.75 -18.87 15.24
C ASN A 151 21.71 -19.49 16.27
N THR A 152 22.81 -18.80 16.57
CA THR A 152 23.79 -19.23 17.57
C THR A 152 23.40 -18.82 19.01
N ILE A 153 22.43 -17.93 19.18
CA ILE A 153 21.94 -17.49 20.50
C ILE A 153 21.00 -18.54 21.07
N THR A 154 21.57 -19.50 21.78
CA THR A 154 20.81 -20.59 22.43
C THR A 154 20.05 -20.05 23.65
N ILE A 155 18.74 -20.27 23.70
CA ILE A 155 17.85 -19.83 24.79
C ILE A 155 16.83 -20.92 25.14
N ARG A 156 15.94 -20.63 26.09
CA ARG A 156 14.73 -21.42 26.33
C ARG A 156 13.49 -20.59 26.00
N TRP A 157 12.60 -21.11 25.18
CA TRP A 157 11.25 -20.59 25.01
C TRP A 157 10.32 -21.34 25.95
N PHE A 158 9.90 -20.69 27.03
CA PHE A 158 9.32 -21.34 28.20
C PHE A 158 10.17 -22.56 28.62
N ARG A 159 9.61 -23.76 28.56
CA ARG A 159 10.30 -25.01 28.97
C ARG A 159 11.18 -25.62 27.88
N ARG A 160 11.10 -25.17 26.62
CA ARG A 160 11.77 -25.78 25.47
C ARG A 160 13.08 -25.08 25.16
N LYS A 161 14.17 -25.83 25.02
CA LYS A 161 15.46 -25.29 24.52
C LYS A 161 15.35 -25.05 23.01
N THR A 162 15.82 -23.90 22.54
CA THR A 162 15.79 -23.47 21.13
C THR A 162 16.90 -22.43 20.89
N ASN A 163 16.91 -21.78 19.73
CA ASN A 163 17.67 -20.55 19.50
C ASN A 163 16.72 -19.34 19.31
N LEU A 164 17.29 -18.12 19.34
CA LEU A 164 16.54 -16.88 19.22
C LEU A 164 15.88 -16.72 17.84
N HIS A 165 16.57 -17.12 16.78
CA HIS A 165 16.05 -17.06 15.41
C HIS A 165 14.72 -17.81 15.25
N HIS A 166 14.72 -19.08 15.65
CA HIS A 166 13.55 -19.95 15.63
C HIS A 166 12.39 -19.46 16.52
N VAL A 167 12.68 -18.67 17.57
CA VAL A 167 11.61 -18.01 18.35
C VAL A 167 10.85 -17.01 17.49
N TRP A 168 11.55 -16.22 16.69
CA TRP A 168 10.94 -15.22 15.81
C TRP A 168 10.26 -15.85 14.59
N ASP A 169 10.87 -16.86 13.97
CA ASP A 169 10.28 -17.54 12.81
C ASP A 169 8.96 -18.23 13.16
N THR A 170 8.94 -18.94 14.29
CA THR A 170 7.94 -19.98 14.54
C THR A 170 7.31 -19.85 15.92
N MET A 171 8.10 -19.79 16.99
CA MET A 171 7.56 -20.06 18.33
C MET A 171 6.66 -18.94 18.87
N ILE A 172 6.87 -17.67 18.50
CA ILE A 172 5.93 -16.58 18.83
C ILE A 172 4.58 -16.84 18.16
N ILE A 173 4.57 -17.18 16.86
CA ILE A 173 3.35 -17.45 16.09
C ILE A 173 2.62 -18.68 16.65
N GLU A 174 3.30 -19.81 16.85
CA GLU A 174 2.71 -21.01 17.45
C GLU A 174 2.11 -20.75 18.84
N SER A 175 2.80 -19.93 19.64
CA SER A 175 2.31 -19.57 20.98
C SER A 175 1.08 -18.69 20.89
N ALA A 176 1.03 -17.71 19.98
CA ALA A 176 -0.14 -16.89 19.73
C ALA A 176 -1.33 -17.72 19.22
N LEU A 177 -1.11 -18.59 18.23
CA LEU A 177 -2.11 -19.53 17.72
C LEU A 177 -2.74 -20.35 18.85
N LYS A 178 -1.91 -20.95 19.69
CA LYS A 178 -2.38 -21.75 20.82
C LYS A 178 -3.11 -20.93 21.89
N THR A 179 -2.66 -19.70 22.14
CA THR A 179 -3.11 -18.90 23.30
C THR A 179 -4.35 -18.07 22.97
N PHE A 180 -4.42 -17.47 21.79
CA PHE A 180 -5.44 -16.48 21.42
C PHE A 180 -6.39 -16.95 20.31
N TYR A 181 -5.97 -17.90 19.49
CA TYR A 181 -6.68 -18.25 18.25
C TYR A 181 -7.12 -19.72 18.17
N ASN A 182 -7.14 -20.45 19.29
CA ASN A 182 -7.55 -21.86 19.35
C ASN A 182 -6.84 -22.78 18.32
N LYS A 183 -5.57 -22.47 18.01
CA LYS A 183 -4.75 -23.13 16.99
C LYS A 183 -5.28 -23.01 15.55
N ASP A 184 -6.13 -22.03 15.28
CA ASP A 184 -6.62 -21.75 13.93
C ASP A 184 -5.87 -20.56 13.31
N LEU A 185 -5.11 -20.87 12.25
CA LEU A 185 -4.34 -19.88 11.50
C LEU A 185 -5.25 -18.94 10.71
N ALA A 186 -6.41 -19.39 10.25
CA ALA A 186 -7.35 -18.54 9.53
C ALA A 186 -7.91 -17.44 10.44
N THR A 187 -8.28 -17.79 11.68
CA THR A 187 -8.71 -16.80 12.69
C THR A 187 -7.60 -15.80 13.03
N MET A 188 -6.33 -16.24 13.12
CA MET A 188 -5.20 -15.32 13.34
C MET A 188 -4.99 -14.39 12.14
N ILE A 189 -5.04 -14.91 10.91
CA ILE A 189 -4.95 -14.11 9.68
C ILE A 189 -6.07 -13.07 9.65
N GLN A 190 -7.31 -13.48 9.91
CA GLN A 190 -8.44 -12.56 9.96
C GLN A 190 -8.29 -11.51 11.07
N SER A 191 -7.76 -11.89 12.24
CA SER A 191 -7.45 -10.93 13.31
C SER A 191 -6.37 -9.92 12.89
N ILE A 192 -5.33 -10.38 12.18
CA ILE A 192 -4.27 -9.51 11.66
C ILE A 192 -4.87 -8.56 10.63
N GLN A 193 -5.66 -9.06 9.67
CA GLN A 193 -6.35 -8.25 8.66
C GLN A 193 -7.31 -7.23 9.28
N ASN A 194 -8.07 -7.61 10.31
CA ASN A 194 -8.95 -6.67 11.02
C ASN A 194 -8.16 -5.59 11.78
N ASN A 195 -6.92 -5.88 12.18
CA ASN A 195 -6.01 -4.95 12.84
C ASN A 195 -5.16 -4.15 11.83
N MET A 196 -5.04 -4.62 10.59
CA MET A 196 -4.54 -3.87 9.45
C MET A 196 -5.59 -2.83 9.10
N THR A 197 -5.51 -1.69 9.79
CA THR A 197 -6.20 -0.49 9.30
C THR A 197 -5.55 -0.09 7.99
N ASP A 198 -6.28 0.56 7.11
CA ASP A 198 -5.71 1.03 5.85
C ASP A 198 -4.50 1.99 6.06
N ALA A 199 -4.24 2.52 7.28
CA ALA A 199 -3.05 3.33 7.62
C ALA A 199 -1.75 2.55 7.65
N PHE A 200 -1.89 1.29 8.06
CA PHE A 200 -0.81 0.36 8.19
C PHE A 200 -0.35 -0.15 6.81
N VAL A 201 -1.34 -0.45 5.97
CA VAL A 201 -1.31 -0.75 4.53
C VAL A 201 -0.57 0.36 3.76
N ASP A 202 -0.89 1.60 4.13
CA ASP A 202 -0.49 2.79 3.40
C ASP A 202 0.92 3.31 3.73
N THR A 203 1.28 3.40 5.01
CA THR A 203 2.61 3.89 5.41
C THR A 203 3.75 3.08 4.74
N TYR A 204 3.49 1.83 4.37
CA TYR A 204 4.48 0.88 3.85
C TYR A 204 4.62 0.83 2.33
N SER A 205 3.58 1.24 1.58
CA SER A 205 3.63 1.30 0.11
C SER A 205 4.43 2.50 -0.41
N LYS A 206 4.57 3.55 0.41
CA LYS A 206 5.12 4.85 0.04
C LYS A 206 6.54 5.14 0.53
N GLU A 207 7.26 4.17 1.11
CA GLU A 207 8.66 4.39 1.52
C GLU A 207 9.57 4.65 0.30
N ASN A 208 9.71 5.93 -0.11
CA ASN A 208 10.70 6.50 -1.04
C ASN A 208 11.20 5.54 -2.14
N CYS A 209 10.25 4.88 -2.79
CA CYS A 209 10.58 3.77 -3.67
C CYS A 209 10.93 4.29 -5.06
N LYS A 210 12.23 4.45 -5.34
CA LYS A 210 12.72 4.99 -6.63
C LYS A 210 12.72 3.98 -7.79
N GLY A 211 12.26 2.74 -7.57
CA GLY A 211 12.28 1.65 -8.57
C GLY A 211 11.05 0.74 -8.48
N THR A 212 10.99 -0.32 -9.29
CA THR A 212 9.83 -1.25 -9.33
C THR A 212 9.55 -1.94 -7.99
N VAL A 213 10.60 -2.23 -7.21
CA VAL A 213 10.52 -2.80 -5.85
C VAL A 213 11.57 -2.18 -4.96
N CYS A 214 11.27 -2.12 -3.66
CA CYS A 214 12.11 -1.43 -2.67
C CYS A 214 12.45 -2.29 -1.45
N PRO A 215 13.28 -3.33 -1.63
CA PRO A 215 13.69 -4.18 -0.53
C PRO A 215 14.58 -3.47 0.49
N ASP A 216 15.30 -2.41 0.11
CA ASP A 216 16.27 -1.75 1.00
C ASP A 216 15.66 -1.06 2.24
N PRO A 217 14.55 -0.29 2.12
CA PRO A 217 13.79 0.16 3.29
C PRO A 217 13.29 -1.00 4.16
N TYR A 218 12.82 -2.09 3.56
CA TYR A 218 12.30 -3.24 4.30
C TYR A 218 13.39 -3.90 5.14
N ALA A 219 14.58 -4.08 4.56
CA ALA A 219 15.74 -4.60 5.28
C ALA A 219 16.20 -3.64 6.39
N SER A 220 16.19 -2.34 6.12
CA SER A 220 16.52 -1.30 7.12
C SER A 220 15.57 -1.30 8.31
N GLU A 221 14.26 -1.51 8.08
CA GLU A 221 13.29 -1.66 9.16
C GLU A 221 13.51 -2.97 9.94
N SER A 222 13.75 -4.09 9.25
CA SER A 222 13.98 -5.40 9.88
C SER A 222 15.18 -5.39 10.82
N VAL A 223 16.34 -4.87 10.40
CA VAL A 223 17.53 -4.79 11.29
C VAL A 223 17.29 -3.82 12.47
N SER A 224 16.54 -2.74 12.25
CA SER A 224 16.15 -1.81 13.32
C SER A 224 15.24 -2.49 14.36
N LEU A 225 14.32 -3.35 13.92
CA LEU A 225 13.45 -4.12 14.81
C LEU A 225 14.21 -5.26 15.49
N ALA A 226 15.16 -5.90 14.81
CA ALA A 226 16.03 -6.91 15.39
C ALA A 226 16.78 -6.34 16.61
N CYS A 227 17.40 -5.17 16.45
CA CYS A 227 18.09 -4.50 17.55
C CYS A 227 17.16 -4.04 18.67
N ARG A 228 16.01 -3.43 18.33
CA ARG A 228 15.10 -2.86 19.34
C ARG A 228 14.34 -3.92 20.13
N PHE A 229 14.01 -5.04 19.50
CA PHE A 229 13.07 -6.02 20.05
C PHE A 229 13.66 -7.43 20.15
N ALA A 230 14.31 -7.95 19.10
CA ALA A 230 14.78 -9.33 19.04
C ALA A 230 15.97 -9.60 19.95
N TYR A 231 17.07 -8.87 19.76
CA TYR A 231 18.26 -9.03 20.58
C TYR A 231 18.09 -8.49 22.00
N ARG A 232 17.16 -7.53 22.18
CA ARG A 232 16.92 -6.89 23.47
C ARG A 232 16.33 -7.88 24.48
N ASN A 233 17.06 -8.12 25.57
CA ASN A 233 16.75 -9.06 26.66
C ASN A 233 16.80 -10.54 26.27
N ALA A 234 17.38 -10.89 25.12
CA ALA A 234 17.60 -12.27 24.68
C ALA A 234 19.09 -12.63 24.72
N THR A 235 19.60 -12.91 25.91
CA THR A 235 21.02 -13.28 26.10
C THR A 235 21.20 -14.80 26.06
N PRO A 236 22.36 -15.32 25.62
CA PRO A 236 22.61 -16.76 25.61
C PRO A 236 22.33 -17.41 26.98
N GLY A 237 21.47 -18.43 26.98
CA GLY A 237 21.05 -19.16 28.18
C GLY A 237 19.81 -18.59 28.88
N SER A 238 19.28 -17.43 28.47
CA SER A 238 18.06 -16.87 29.06
C SER A 238 16.82 -17.73 28.77
N THR A 239 15.83 -17.64 29.65
CA THR A 239 14.47 -18.16 29.39
C THR A 239 13.57 -16.99 29.00
N LEU A 240 12.97 -17.08 27.82
CA LEU A 240 11.99 -16.14 27.28
C LEU A 240 10.60 -16.71 27.54
N GLU A 241 9.77 -15.96 28.26
CA GLU A 241 8.42 -16.35 28.70
C GLU A 241 7.42 -15.24 28.34
N ASP A 242 6.35 -15.07 29.12
CA ASP A 242 5.22 -14.19 28.82
C ASP A 242 5.65 -12.73 28.57
N ASP A 243 6.57 -12.18 29.37
CA ASP A 243 7.04 -10.80 29.20
C ASP A 243 7.66 -10.57 27.81
N TYR A 244 8.46 -11.52 27.33
CA TYR A 244 9.07 -11.45 26.01
C TYR A 244 8.01 -11.71 24.92
N PHE A 245 7.17 -12.72 25.12
CA PHE A 245 6.11 -13.09 24.18
C PHE A 245 5.13 -11.94 23.91
N LEU A 246 4.49 -11.41 24.95
CA LEU A 246 3.42 -10.42 24.84
C LEU A 246 3.92 -9.07 24.30
N SER A 247 5.17 -8.72 24.58
CA SER A 247 5.75 -7.45 24.12
C SER A 247 6.28 -7.51 22.67
N ARG A 248 6.55 -8.70 22.13
CA ARG A 248 7.07 -8.89 20.76
C ARG A 248 5.99 -9.37 19.78
N LEU A 249 4.90 -9.97 20.27
CA LEU A 249 3.78 -10.40 19.42
C LEU A 249 3.23 -9.27 18.52
N PRO A 250 2.99 -8.03 18.99
CA PRO A 250 2.53 -6.95 18.11
C PRO A 250 3.54 -6.57 17.03
N VAL A 251 4.84 -6.77 17.28
CA VAL A 251 5.88 -6.55 16.26
C VAL A 251 5.83 -7.65 15.22
N VAL A 252 5.64 -8.91 15.62
CA VAL A 252 5.48 -10.04 14.72
C VAL A 252 4.24 -9.85 13.84
N GLU A 253 3.08 -9.53 14.43
CA GLU A 253 1.84 -9.26 13.67
C GLU A 253 2.01 -8.09 12.69
N LYS A 254 2.69 -7.01 13.10
CA LYS A 254 3.09 -5.93 12.20
C LYS A 254 3.97 -6.41 11.06
N ARG A 255 4.95 -7.29 11.28
CA ARG A 255 5.81 -7.75 10.18
C ARG A 255 5.13 -8.72 9.23
N LEU A 256 4.22 -9.56 9.73
CA LEU A 256 3.36 -10.42 8.89
C LEU A 256 2.44 -9.57 8.00
N ALA A 257 1.90 -8.49 8.54
CA ALA A 257 1.01 -7.62 7.79
C ALA A 257 1.76 -6.70 6.80
N GLN A 258 2.94 -6.16 7.14
CA GLN A 258 3.73 -5.30 6.24
C GLN A 258 4.21 -6.05 4.98
N GLY A 259 4.42 -7.36 5.09
CA GLY A 259 4.76 -8.20 3.94
C GLY A 259 3.67 -8.33 2.87
N ALA A 260 2.50 -7.68 3.04
CA ALA A 260 1.31 -7.97 2.25
C ALA A 260 0.60 -6.79 1.56
N VAL A 261 1.09 -5.53 1.57
CA VAL A 261 0.23 -4.36 1.22
C VAL A 261 0.77 -3.18 0.37
N PRO A 262 -0.06 -2.60 -0.56
CA PRO A 262 0.03 -1.22 -1.15
C PRO A 262 -1.23 -0.24 -1.00
N TRP A 263 -1.14 1.09 -1.35
CA TRP A 263 -1.85 2.36 -0.85
C TRP A 263 -3.32 2.81 -1.26
N SER A 264 -4.00 3.65 -0.41
CA SER A 264 -5.06 4.74 -0.50
C SER A 264 -6.50 4.56 -1.05
N LYS A 265 -7.24 3.55 -0.62
CA LYS A 265 -8.53 3.18 -1.21
C LYS A 265 -9.77 3.92 -0.66
N GLU A 266 -9.77 4.28 0.62
CA GLU A 266 -11.00 4.62 1.36
C GLU A 266 -11.65 5.93 0.88
N GLY A 267 -10.87 6.99 0.66
CA GLY A 267 -11.37 8.30 0.24
C GLY A 267 -12.03 8.25 -1.13
N HIS A 268 -11.36 7.63 -2.12
CA HIS A 268 -11.91 7.46 -3.46
C HIS A 268 -13.15 6.56 -3.45
N ALA A 269 -13.10 5.40 -2.79
CA ALA A 269 -14.25 4.50 -2.70
C ALA A 269 -15.46 5.18 -2.05
N MET A 270 -15.27 5.91 -0.95
CA MET A 270 -16.34 6.64 -0.27
C MET A 270 -16.95 7.72 -1.16
N THR A 271 -16.12 8.57 -1.77
CA THR A 271 -16.58 9.63 -2.69
C THR A 271 -17.39 9.04 -3.85
N CYS A 272 -16.90 7.97 -4.48
CA CYS A 272 -17.62 7.30 -5.56
C CYS A 272 -18.94 6.69 -5.11
N LYS A 273 -18.99 6.06 -3.93
CA LYS A 273 -20.20 5.44 -3.41
C LYS A 273 -21.27 6.46 -3.04
N ILE A 274 -20.86 7.57 -2.43
CA ILE A 274 -21.74 8.71 -2.14
C ILE A 274 -22.24 9.29 -3.46
N ALA A 275 -21.34 9.67 -4.38
CA ALA A 275 -21.70 10.26 -5.67
C ALA A 275 -22.67 9.39 -6.46
N GLN A 276 -22.44 8.07 -6.47
CA GLN A 276 -23.31 7.12 -7.17
C GLN A 276 -24.76 7.11 -6.64
N LYS A 277 -24.97 7.28 -5.33
CA LYS A 277 -26.31 7.36 -4.73
C LYS A 277 -27.07 8.63 -5.11
N PHE A 278 -26.36 9.70 -5.46
CA PHE A 278 -26.95 10.98 -5.84
C PHE A 278 -27.08 11.16 -7.37
N LEU A 279 -26.73 10.14 -8.17
CA LEU A 279 -26.95 10.19 -9.62
C LEU A 279 -28.44 10.25 -9.94
N GLU A 280 -28.79 11.06 -10.94
CA GLU A 280 -30.12 11.03 -11.55
C GLU A 280 -30.39 9.64 -12.16
N PRO A 281 -31.65 9.18 -12.25
CA PRO A 281 -31.99 7.82 -12.71
C PRO A 281 -31.35 7.46 -14.06
N GLU A 282 -31.33 8.39 -15.00
CA GLU A 282 -30.73 8.23 -16.32
C GLU A 282 -29.20 8.05 -16.23
N ALA A 283 -28.53 8.84 -15.40
CA ALA A 283 -27.09 8.75 -15.17
C ALA A 283 -26.72 7.45 -14.43
N ALA A 284 -27.50 7.06 -13.42
CA ALA A 284 -27.32 5.81 -12.69
C ALA A 284 -27.43 4.59 -13.61
N HIS A 285 -28.39 4.60 -14.53
CA HIS A 285 -28.55 3.53 -15.52
C HIS A 285 -27.35 3.46 -16.47
N ILE A 286 -26.85 4.60 -16.95
CA ILE A 286 -25.65 4.65 -17.82
C ILE A 286 -24.42 4.14 -17.08
N VAL A 287 -24.20 4.58 -15.83
CA VAL A 287 -23.10 4.08 -14.99
C VAL A 287 -23.18 2.57 -14.85
N GLN A 288 -24.36 2.01 -14.55
CA GLN A 288 -24.55 0.57 -14.45
C GLN A 288 -24.23 -0.17 -15.76
N MET A 289 -24.56 0.40 -16.92
CA MET A 289 -24.25 -0.20 -18.23
C MET A 289 -22.77 -0.11 -18.61
N LEU A 290 -22.06 0.94 -18.17
CA LEU A 290 -20.65 1.14 -18.48
C LEU A 290 -19.73 0.35 -17.54
N LEU A 291 -20.21 0.04 -16.33
CA LEU A 291 -19.47 -0.78 -15.39
C LEU A 291 -19.45 -2.25 -15.83
N PRO A 292 -18.33 -2.95 -15.63
CA PRO A 292 -18.27 -4.39 -15.87
C PRO A 292 -19.28 -5.18 -15.02
N ASP A 293 -19.80 -6.28 -15.56
CA ASP A 293 -20.80 -7.12 -14.87
C ASP A 293 -20.33 -7.61 -13.48
N TYR A 294 -19.02 -7.82 -13.29
CA TYR A 294 -18.47 -8.40 -12.07
C TYR A 294 -18.52 -7.46 -10.86
N VAL A 295 -18.60 -6.15 -11.06
CA VAL A 295 -18.79 -5.20 -9.95
C VAL A 295 -20.27 -5.00 -9.60
N ASN A 296 -21.18 -5.69 -10.29
CA ASN A 296 -22.62 -5.65 -10.04
C ASN A 296 -23.18 -4.21 -9.98
N GLY A 297 -22.62 -3.33 -10.80
CA GLY A 297 -22.97 -1.92 -10.86
C GLY A 297 -22.47 -1.07 -9.68
N ASP A 298 -21.57 -1.56 -8.81
CA ASP A 298 -20.94 -0.75 -7.76
C ASP A 298 -19.72 0.01 -8.33
N LEU A 299 -19.84 1.34 -8.45
CA LEU A 299 -18.77 2.21 -8.97
C LEU A 299 -17.59 2.31 -7.98
N SER A 300 -17.85 2.16 -6.68
CA SER A 300 -16.82 2.34 -5.66
C SER A 300 -15.73 1.27 -5.71
N GLU A 301 -16.05 0.09 -6.22
CA GLU A 301 -15.11 -1.02 -6.44
C GLU A 301 -13.99 -0.69 -7.44
N LEU A 302 -14.25 0.22 -8.40
CA LEU A 302 -13.29 0.60 -9.45
C LEU A 302 -12.78 2.04 -9.33
N CYS A 303 -13.20 2.77 -8.29
CA CYS A 303 -12.85 4.19 -8.13
C CYS A 303 -11.36 4.43 -7.89
N VAL A 304 -10.62 3.41 -7.47
CA VAL A 304 -9.16 3.45 -7.26
C VAL A 304 -8.36 3.04 -8.50
N TRP A 305 -9.02 2.57 -9.56
CA TRP A 305 -8.35 2.05 -10.74
C TRP A 305 -7.39 3.06 -11.41
N PRO A 306 -7.73 4.36 -11.55
CA PRO A 306 -6.81 5.35 -12.11
C PRO A 306 -5.47 5.47 -11.36
N ASP A 307 -5.50 5.43 -10.03
CA ASP A 307 -4.30 5.40 -9.19
C ASP A 307 -3.44 4.16 -9.44
N GLN A 308 -4.08 3.01 -9.67
CA GLN A 308 -3.39 1.75 -9.93
C GLN A 308 -2.70 1.78 -11.30
N VAL A 309 -3.38 2.29 -12.33
CA VAL A 309 -2.88 2.23 -13.71
C VAL A 309 -1.91 3.35 -14.05
N ARG A 310 -1.89 4.49 -13.34
CA ARG A 310 -0.99 5.62 -13.65
C ARG A 310 0.50 5.29 -13.61
N HIS A 311 0.88 4.14 -13.04
CA HIS A 311 2.25 3.63 -13.02
C HIS A 311 2.55 2.64 -14.16
N TRP A 312 1.52 2.14 -14.85
CA TRP A 312 1.65 1.21 -15.96
C TRP A 312 2.09 1.96 -17.22
N TYR A 313 2.97 1.36 -18.02
CA TYR A 313 3.50 2.00 -19.24
C TYR A 313 2.40 2.60 -20.14
N LYS A 314 1.28 1.88 -20.33
CA LYS A 314 0.14 2.32 -21.14
C LYS A 314 -0.54 3.59 -20.61
N TYR A 315 -0.59 3.79 -19.29
CA TYR A 315 -1.29 4.90 -18.64
C TYR A 315 -0.35 5.83 -17.88
N ARG A 316 0.97 5.67 -18.03
CA ARG A 316 1.96 6.51 -17.32
C ARG A 316 1.76 8.01 -17.56
N TRP A 317 1.24 8.35 -18.74
CA TRP A 317 0.90 9.71 -19.12
C TRP A 317 -0.23 10.34 -18.26
N THR A 318 -0.99 9.53 -17.51
CA THR A 318 -2.05 10.03 -16.62
C THR A 318 -1.52 10.47 -15.25
N SER A 319 -0.28 10.13 -14.88
CA SER A 319 0.33 10.54 -13.59
C SER A 319 0.15 12.03 -13.24
N PRO A 320 0.46 13.00 -14.14
CA PRO A 320 0.26 14.43 -13.83
C PRO A 320 -1.21 14.86 -13.77
N LEU A 321 -2.15 14.00 -14.16
CA LEU A 321 -3.59 14.31 -14.14
C LEU A 321 -4.22 14.20 -12.74
N HIS A 322 -3.50 13.68 -11.74
CA HIS A 322 -4.05 13.47 -10.39
C HIS A 322 -3.98 14.71 -9.49
N PHE A 323 -3.33 15.78 -9.94
CA PHE A 323 -3.11 16.96 -9.11
C PHE A 323 -3.03 18.24 -9.95
N ILE A 324 -2.98 19.38 -9.26
CA ILE A 324 -2.71 20.71 -9.78
C ILE A 324 -1.60 21.33 -8.94
N ASP A 325 -0.55 21.80 -9.61
CA ASP A 325 0.49 22.63 -9.03
C ASP A 325 0.13 24.11 -9.20
N THR A 326 -0.04 24.83 -8.08
CA THR A 326 -0.26 26.27 -8.07
C THR A 326 0.98 27.03 -7.56
N PRO A 327 1.18 28.29 -7.98
CA PRO A 327 2.24 29.13 -7.43
C PRO A 327 2.11 29.27 -5.91
N ASP A 328 3.25 29.20 -5.24
CA ASP A 328 3.34 29.29 -3.79
C ASP A 328 2.62 30.53 -3.24
N GLN A 329 1.85 30.34 -2.16
CA GLN A 329 1.12 31.40 -1.44
C GLN A 329 0.07 32.15 -2.28
N ALA A 330 -0.21 31.73 -3.53
CA ALA A 330 -1.20 32.38 -4.36
C ALA A 330 -2.63 32.13 -3.84
N CYS A 331 -2.87 30.97 -3.23
CA CYS A 331 -4.19 30.52 -2.76
C CYS A 331 -5.29 30.71 -3.81
N ASN A 332 -4.93 30.54 -5.08
CA ASN A 332 -5.82 30.67 -6.22
C ASN A 332 -5.37 29.74 -7.33
N PHE A 333 -6.34 29.28 -8.10
CA PHE A 333 -6.14 28.52 -9.32
C PHE A 333 -6.50 29.37 -10.54
N LYS A 334 -5.70 29.26 -11.59
CA LYS A 334 -5.95 29.83 -12.92
C LYS A 334 -5.61 28.78 -13.96
N HIS A 335 -6.62 28.24 -14.65
CA HIS A 335 -6.46 27.14 -15.60
C HIS A 335 -5.30 27.31 -16.58
N GLN A 336 -5.22 28.46 -17.27
CA GLN A 336 -4.18 28.69 -18.28
C GLN A 336 -2.76 28.83 -17.70
N ARG A 337 -2.65 29.12 -16.40
CA ARG A 337 -1.38 29.27 -15.69
C ARG A 337 -0.95 27.95 -15.05
N ASP A 338 -1.89 27.19 -14.49
CA ASP A 338 -1.59 26.09 -13.56
C ASP A 338 -1.90 24.70 -14.13
N CYS A 339 -2.81 24.59 -15.10
CA CYS A 339 -3.16 23.30 -15.67
C CYS A 339 -2.20 22.92 -16.80
N HIS A 340 -1.01 22.45 -16.43
CA HIS A 340 -0.01 21.97 -17.38
C HIS A 340 0.93 20.94 -16.74
N ASP A 341 1.60 20.14 -17.57
CA ASP A 341 2.64 19.23 -17.09
C ASP A 341 3.97 19.98 -16.84
N GLN A 342 4.98 19.26 -16.34
CA GLN A 342 6.34 19.79 -16.13
C GLN A 342 7.02 20.32 -17.41
N ASN A 343 6.53 19.98 -18.61
CA ASN A 343 7.03 20.45 -19.89
C ASN A 343 6.20 21.62 -20.45
N GLY A 344 5.15 22.07 -19.74
CA GLY A 344 4.24 23.12 -20.16
C GLY A 344 3.18 22.67 -21.17
N VAL A 345 2.94 21.37 -21.32
CA VAL A 345 1.81 20.85 -22.10
C VAL A 345 0.52 21.21 -21.37
N LYS A 346 -0.34 21.99 -22.03
CA LYS A 346 -1.59 22.50 -21.46
C LYS A 346 -2.58 21.37 -21.16
N ASP A 347 -3.49 21.65 -20.22
CA ASP A 347 -4.62 20.81 -19.83
C ASP A 347 -4.20 19.47 -19.19
N MET A 348 -2.92 19.36 -18.78
CA MET A 348 -2.34 18.19 -18.12
C MET A 348 -2.36 18.36 -16.59
N CYS A 349 -3.55 18.41 -16.02
CA CYS A 349 -3.81 18.47 -14.58
C CYS A 349 -5.19 17.85 -14.27
N VAL A 350 -5.58 17.73 -12.99
CA VAL A 350 -6.88 17.14 -12.62
C VAL A 350 -8.09 17.89 -13.18
N ALA A 351 -8.06 19.23 -13.24
CA ALA A 351 -9.15 20.02 -13.84
C ALA A 351 -9.30 19.73 -15.34
N GLY A 352 -8.20 19.77 -16.09
CA GLY A 352 -8.18 19.43 -17.52
C GLY A 352 -8.60 17.96 -17.79
N ALA A 353 -8.26 17.04 -16.89
CA ALA A 353 -8.68 15.65 -16.99
C ALA A 353 -10.20 15.51 -16.80
N ILE A 354 -10.78 16.15 -15.78
CA ILE A 354 -12.23 16.19 -15.57
C ILE A 354 -12.93 16.76 -16.81
N GLN A 355 -12.44 17.87 -17.35
CA GLN A 355 -12.98 18.47 -18.55
C GLN A 355 -12.98 17.50 -19.75
N ASN A 356 -11.85 16.83 -19.99
CA ASN A 356 -11.67 15.88 -21.08
C ASN A 356 -12.61 14.67 -20.96
N PHE A 357 -12.61 13.99 -19.81
CA PHE A 357 -13.43 12.78 -19.62
C PHE A 357 -14.93 13.09 -19.54
N THR A 358 -15.31 14.25 -19.01
CA THR A 358 -16.69 14.76 -19.08
C THR A 358 -17.13 14.98 -20.52
N SER A 359 -16.26 15.57 -21.37
CA SER A 359 -16.55 15.75 -22.80
C SER A 359 -16.73 14.40 -23.52
N GLN A 360 -15.88 13.41 -23.24
CA GLN A 360 -15.99 12.06 -23.83
C GLN A 360 -17.33 11.40 -23.50
N LEU A 361 -17.75 11.42 -22.22
CA LEU A 361 -19.03 10.85 -21.79
C LEU A 361 -20.23 11.63 -22.34
N SER A 362 -20.13 12.96 -22.45
CA SER A 362 -21.18 13.79 -23.07
C SER A 362 -21.37 13.46 -24.56
N HIS A 363 -20.28 13.24 -25.31
CA HIS A 363 -20.38 12.82 -26.71
C HIS A 363 -21.06 11.46 -26.89
N TYR A 364 -20.83 10.54 -25.94
CA TYR A 364 -21.52 9.25 -25.90
C TYR A 364 -23.02 9.41 -25.70
N MET A 365 -23.45 10.23 -24.73
CA MET A 365 -24.87 10.49 -24.47
C MET A 365 -25.61 11.09 -25.66
N HIS A 366 -24.97 11.98 -26.41
CA HIS A 366 -25.59 12.62 -27.59
C HIS A 366 -25.52 11.77 -28.86
N GLY A 367 -25.00 10.54 -28.79
CA GLY A 367 -24.89 9.62 -29.94
C GLY A 367 -23.90 10.09 -31.01
N THR A 368 -22.99 11.01 -30.66
CA THR A 368 -21.96 11.57 -31.56
C THR A 368 -20.57 10.98 -31.34
N SER A 369 -20.43 10.05 -30.38
CA SER A 369 -19.15 9.46 -30.03
C SER A 369 -18.52 8.68 -31.19
N ASP A 370 -17.24 8.93 -31.43
CA ASP A 370 -16.38 8.11 -32.29
C ASP A 370 -16.10 6.78 -31.57
N ARG A 371 -16.03 5.64 -32.28
CA ARG A 371 -15.74 4.29 -31.73
C ARG A 371 -14.34 4.16 -31.10
N ARG A 372 -13.61 5.26 -30.91
CA ARG A 372 -12.19 5.30 -30.52
C ARG A 372 -11.95 5.35 -29.00
N TYR A 373 -12.95 5.72 -28.20
CA TYR A 373 -12.77 5.92 -26.76
C TYR A 373 -13.41 4.80 -25.94
N ASN A 374 -12.73 4.33 -24.91
CA ASN A 374 -13.26 3.37 -23.96
C ASN A 374 -14.09 4.11 -22.89
N MET A 375 -15.42 4.04 -23.01
CA MET A 375 -16.32 4.78 -22.13
C MET A 375 -16.27 4.31 -20.67
N THR A 376 -15.94 3.04 -20.43
CA THR A 376 -15.70 2.54 -19.08
C THR A 376 -14.48 3.23 -18.48
N GLU A 377 -13.35 3.30 -19.20
CA GLU A 377 -12.16 4.02 -18.72
C GLU A 377 -12.46 5.50 -18.49
N ALA A 378 -13.21 6.15 -19.38
CA ALA A 378 -13.59 7.56 -19.22
C ALA A 378 -14.43 7.80 -17.96
N LEU A 379 -15.38 6.90 -17.67
CA LEU A 379 -16.16 6.92 -16.44
C LEU A 379 -15.28 6.74 -15.20
N LEU A 380 -14.38 5.77 -15.20
CA LEU A 380 -13.50 5.49 -14.06
C LEU A 380 -12.53 6.64 -13.79
N PHE A 381 -11.92 7.20 -14.83
CA PHE A 381 -11.06 8.38 -14.70
C PHE A 381 -11.83 9.58 -14.17
N LEU A 382 -13.02 9.89 -14.72
CA LEU A 382 -13.82 11.01 -14.24
C LEU A 382 -14.21 10.84 -12.77
N ALA A 383 -14.72 9.66 -12.40
CA ALA A 383 -15.14 9.34 -11.04
C ALA A 383 -13.99 9.50 -10.03
N HIS A 384 -12.79 9.03 -10.38
CA HIS A 384 -11.60 9.18 -9.54
C HIS A 384 -11.14 10.64 -9.42
N PHE A 385 -11.04 11.36 -10.54
CA PHE A 385 -10.56 12.75 -10.56
C PHE A 385 -11.51 13.72 -9.85
N MET A 386 -12.79 13.39 -9.78
CA MET A 386 -13.72 14.10 -8.90
C MET A 386 -13.34 13.94 -7.42
N GLY A 387 -12.76 12.81 -7.01
CA GLY A 387 -12.14 12.67 -5.69
C GLY A 387 -10.88 13.54 -5.56
N ASP A 388 -9.96 13.43 -6.53
CA ASP A 388 -8.69 14.17 -6.51
C ASP A 388 -8.89 15.68 -6.41
N ILE A 389 -9.77 16.28 -7.22
CA ILE A 389 -9.93 17.74 -7.24
C ILE A 389 -10.51 18.29 -5.93
N HIS A 390 -11.29 17.49 -5.20
CA HIS A 390 -11.87 17.87 -3.91
C HIS A 390 -10.96 17.51 -2.73
N GLN A 391 -9.86 16.80 -2.98
CA GLN A 391 -8.80 16.57 -2.01
C GLN A 391 -7.92 17.83 -1.93
N PRO A 392 -7.90 18.57 -0.80
CA PRO A 392 -7.28 19.91 -0.76
C PRO A 392 -5.77 19.94 -1.01
N MET A 393 -5.06 18.86 -0.72
CA MET A 393 -3.62 18.72 -0.95
C MET A 393 -3.27 18.26 -2.37
N HIS A 394 -4.24 17.82 -3.18
CA HIS A 394 -4.06 17.54 -4.61
C HIS A 394 -4.17 18.82 -5.46
N VAL A 395 -4.66 19.93 -4.89
CA VAL A 395 -4.55 21.27 -5.47
C VAL A 395 -3.64 22.09 -4.57
N GLY A 396 -2.33 22.01 -4.83
CA GLY A 396 -1.29 22.34 -3.85
C GLY A 396 -0.27 23.35 -4.32
N PHE A 397 0.70 23.68 -3.46
CA PHE A 397 1.83 24.52 -3.83
C PHE A 397 2.94 23.66 -4.45
N THR A 398 3.54 24.17 -5.52
CA THR A 398 4.65 23.46 -6.19
C THR A 398 5.83 23.25 -5.25
N SER A 399 6.17 24.24 -4.41
CA SER A 399 7.33 24.15 -3.51
C SER A 399 7.21 23.10 -2.41
N ASP A 400 5.99 22.72 -2.03
CA ASP A 400 5.74 21.74 -0.98
C ASP A 400 5.25 20.38 -1.51
N GLU A 401 5.27 20.20 -2.84
CA GLU A 401 4.75 19.03 -3.54
C GLU A 401 3.32 18.69 -3.06
N GLY A 402 2.47 19.70 -2.92
CA GLY A 402 1.12 19.53 -2.38
C GLY A 402 1.11 19.12 -0.90
N GLY A 403 2.07 19.60 -0.12
CA GLY A 403 2.22 19.29 1.31
C GLY A 403 2.97 18.00 1.63
N ASN A 404 3.49 17.28 0.62
CA ASN A 404 4.28 16.07 0.82
C ASN A 404 5.60 16.35 1.55
N THR A 405 6.18 17.54 1.37
CA THR A 405 7.43 17.94 2.03
C THR A 405 7.20 18.62 3.38
N ILE A 406 5.95 18.80 3.83
CA ILE A 406 5.61 19.40 5.12
C ILE A 406 5.47 18.29 6.16
N ASP A 407 6.59 17.95 6.80
CA ASP A 407 6.61 16.99 7.90
C ASP A 407 5.86 17.52 9.13
N LEU A 408 5.02 16.67 9.73
CA LEU A 408 4.28 16.97 10.94
C LEU A 408 4.10 15.72 11.82
N ARG A 409 3.35 15.88 12.91
CA ARG A 409 2.85 14.74 13.68
C ARG A 409 1.33 14.78 13.73
N TRP A 410 0.70 13.69 13.31
CA TRP A 410 -0.72 13.45 13.54
C TRP A 410 -0.86 12.68 14.86
N PHE A 411 -1.32 13.37 15.90
CA PHE A 411 -1.26 12.90 17.29
C PHE A 411 0.16 12.43 17.70
N ARG A 412 0.34 11.12 17.92
CA ARG A 412 1.62 10.52 18.35
C ARG A 412 2.47 10.01 17.19
N HIS A 413 1.94 10.00 15.97
CA HIS A 413 2.56 9.42 14.79
C HIS A 413 3.20 10.50 13.92
N LYS A 414 4.35 10.20 13.32
CA LYS A 414 4.96 11.08 12.30
C LYS A 414 4.19 10.92 11.00
N SER A 415 3.94 12.02 10.29
CA SER A 415 3.25 12.07 9.00
C SER A 415 3.74 13.29 8.21
N ASN A 416 3.21 13.53 7.01
CA ASN A 416 3.27 14.83 6.35
C ASN A 416 1.85 15.41 6.17
N LEU A 417 1.76 16.68 5.78
CA LEU A 417 0.49 17.39 5.61
C LEU A 417 -0.40 16.74 4.55
N HIS A 418 0.18 16.38 3.41
CA HIS A 418 -0.54 15.71 2.32
C HIS A 418 -1.24 14.45 2.81
N HIS A 419 -0.48 13.55 3.46
CA HIS A 419 -0.96 12.30 4.04
C HIS A 419 -2.06 12.49 5.10
N VAL A 420 -2.04 13.58 5.86
CA VAL A 420 -3.08 13.85 6.85
C VAL A 420 -4.43 14.14 6.20
N TRP A 421 -4.43 15.00 5.18
CA TRP A 421 -5.61 15.37 4.42
C TRP A 421 -6.14 14.24 3.57
N ASP A 422 -5.24 13.46 2.99
CA ASP A 422 -5.61 12.37 2.11
C ASP A 422 -6.31 11.24 2.85
N ARG A 423 -6.04 11.13 4.17
CA ARG A 423 -6.22 9.85 4.82
C ARG A 423 -6.46 9.90 6.32
N GLU A 424 -5.55 10.53 7.07
CA GLU A 424 -5.57 10.45 8.53
C GLU A 424 -6.82 11.08 9.13
N ILE A 425 -7.35 12.14 8.53
CA ILE A 425 -8.60 12.77 8.98
C ILE A 425 -9.78 11.80 8.85
N ILE A 426 -9.93 11.13 7.71
CA ILE A 426 -11.02 10.16 7.45
C ILE A 426 -10.93 8.99 8.42
N LEU A 427 -9.74 8.41 8.57
CA LEU A 427 -9.53 7.27 9.47
C LEU A 427 -9.69 7.63 10.95
N THR A 428 -9.20 8.79 11.36
CA THR A 428 -9.37 9.26 12.75
C THR A 428 -10.85 9.45 13.04
N ALA A 429 -11.61 10.02 12.12
CA ALA A 429 -13.05 10.20 12.29
C ALA A 429 -13.77 8.87 12.41
N ALA A 430 -13.50 7.93 11.48
CA ALA A 430 -14.05 6.59 11.52
C ALA A 430 -13.76 5.92 12.87
N ALA A 431 -12.51 6.01 13.35
CA ALA A 431 -12.09 5.42 14.61
C ALA A 431 -12.75 6.07 15.84
N ASP A 432 -12.74 7.40 15.92
CA ASP A 432 -13.16 8.14 17.11
C ASP A 432 -14.69 8.23 17.25
N PHE A 433 -15.42 8.29 16.12
CA PHE A 433 -16.86 8.55 16.12
C PHE A 433 -17.70 7.38 15.61
N TYR A 434 -17.13 6.49 14.79
CA TYR A 434 -17.89 5.46 14.08
C TYR A 434 -17.39 4.04 14.35
N ASN A 435 -16.69 3.82 15.47
CA ASN A 435 -16.18 2.51 15.88
C ASN A 435 -15.35 1.81 14.79
N LYS A 436 -14.57 2.60 14.04
CA LYS A 436 -13.74 2.19 12.90
C LYS A 436 -14.53 1.67 11.69
N ASP A 437 -15.85 1.85 11.65
CA ASP A 437 -16.67 1.48 10.51
C ASP A 437 -16.76 2.65 9.51
N ILE A 438 -16.05 2.51 8.39
CA ILE A 438 -16.03 3.48 7.31
C ILE A 438 -17.41 3.60 6.64
N ASN A 439 -18.23 2.55 6.63
CA ASN A 439 -19.58 2.62 6.09
C ASN A 439 -20.48 3.48 6.98
N LEU A 440 -20.31 3.44 8.30
CA LEU A 440 -21.07 4.31 9.22
C LEU A 440 -20.69 5.78 9.04
N LEU A 441 -19.40 6.08 8.83
CA LEU A 441 -18.95 7.42 8.48
C LEU A 441 -19.55 7.87 7.15
N GLN A 442 -19.49 7.02 6.11
CA GLN A 442 -20.10 7.28 4.81
C GLN A 442 -21.60 7.57 4.93
N GLU A 443 -22.36 6.70 5.61
CA GLU A 443 -23.80 6.87 5.83
C GLU A 443 -24.12 8.18 6.57
N ASP A 444 -23.26 8.60 7.50
CA ASP A 444 -23.45 9.85 8.22
C ASP A 444 -23.19 11.08 7.35
N ILE A 445 -22.18 11.02 6.48
CA ILE A 445 -21.95 12.05 5.46
C ILE A 445 -23.15 12.13 4.51
N GLU A 446 -23.64 10.99 4.02
CA GLU A 446 -24.84 10.94 3.16
C GLU A 446 -26.05 11.57 3.84
N ARG A 447 -26.30 11.24 5.12
CA ARG A 447 -27.39 11.86 5.90
C ARG A 447 -27.20 13.36 6.05
N ASN A 448 -25.97 13.83 6.24
CA ASN A 448 -25.69 15.26 6.35
C ASN A 448 -25.94 16.01 5.04
N LEU A 449 -25.75 15.35 3.90
CA LEU A 449 -26.07 15.87 2.58
C LEU A 449 -27.58 15.87 2.31
N THR A 450 -28.33 14.83 2.70
CA THR A 450 -29.77 14.80 2.42
C THR A 450 -30.58 15.70 3.34
N ASP A 451 -30.38 15.56 4.65
CA ASP A 451 -31.29 16.11 5.67
C ASP A 451 -30.55 16.84 6.81
N GLY A 452 -29.23 16.88 6.77
CA GLY A 452 -28.40 17.49 7.81
C GLY A 452 -27.83 18.85 7.41
N ILE A 453 -26.69 19.20 8.02
CA ILE A 453 -26.13 20.55 8.00
C ILE A 453 -25.70 21.04 6.61
N TRP A 454 -25.49 20.13 5.65
CA TRP A 454 -25.04 20.45 4.28
C TRP A 454 -26.16 20.35 3.25
N SER A 455 -27.38 20.02 3.67
CA SER A 455 -28.54 19.90 2.77
C SER A 455 -28.84 21.18 2.00
N SER A 456 -28.57 22.35 2.59
CA SER A 456 -28.71 23.65 1.91
C SER A 456 -27.59 23.96 0.92
N ASP A 457 -26.43 23.31 1.04
CA ASP A 457 -25.26 23.56 0.19
C ASP A 457 -25.32 22.76 -1.12
N LEU A 458 -26.12 21.69 -1.17
CA LEU A 458 -26.30 20.85 -2.36
C LEU A 458 -26.74 21.63 -3.60
N GLU A 459 -27.61 22.64 -3.46
CA GLU A 459 -28.01 23.48 -4.59
C GLU A 459 -26.83 24.30 -5.13
N ALA A 460 -25.99 24.86 -4.25
CA ALA A 460 -24.79 25.60 -4.64
C ALA A 460 -23.70 24.68 -5.26
N TRP A 461 -23.65 23.40 -4.86
CA TRP A 461 -22.76 22.41 -5.45
C TRP A 461 -23.27 21.91 -6.82
N ARG A 462 -24.59 21.86 -7.03
CA ARG A 462 -25.24 21.57 -8.31
C ARG A 462 -25.19 22.75 -9.28
N GLU A 463 -25.05 23.97 -8.78
CA GLU A 463 -24.93 25.16 -9.61
C GLU A 463 -23.63 25.13 -10.44
N CYS A 464 -23.80 24.61 -11.66
CA CYS A 464 -22.79 24.52 -12.67
C CYS A 464 -23.35 25.00 -14.01
N SER A 465 -23.04 26.25 -14.38
CA SER A 465 -23.58 26.87 -15.60
C SER A 465 -23.11 26.20 -16.90
N ASN A 466 -21.96 25.50 -16.87
CA ASN A 466 -21.48 24.62 -17.91
C ASN A 466 -20.70 23.46 -17.27
N VAL A 467 -21.21 22.23 -17.44
CA VAL A 467 -20.65 21.00 -16.83
C VAL A 467 -19.20 20.73 -17.23
N VAL A 468 -18.73 21.34 -18.32
CA VAL A 468 -17.38 21.21 -18.87
C VAL A 468 -16.41 22.27 -18.33
N SER A 469 -16.86 23.20 -17.48
CA SER A 469 -16.02 24.29 -16.95
C SER A 469 -16.15 24.51 -15.43
N CYS A 470 -16.76 23.58 -14.71
CA CYS A 470 -16.89 23.67 -13.24
C CYS A 470 -15.68 23.11 -12.49
N ASP A 471 -14.81 22.40 -13.20
CA ASP A 471 -13.49 21.98 -12.73
C ASP A 471 -12.66 23.16 -12.20
N ASP A 472 -12.68 24.32 -12.86
CA ASP A 472 -12.01 25.54 -12.37
C ASP A 472 -12.55 26.01 -11.01
N LYS A 473 -13.88 25.92 -10.81
CA LYS A 473 -14.51 26.30 -9.54
C LYS A 473 -14.06 25.35 -8.42
N TYR A 474 -14.10 24.05 -8.67
CA TYR A 474 -13.68 23.03 -7.70
C TYR A 474 -12.19 23.19 -7.33
N ALA A 475 -11.32 23.40 -8.32
CA ALA A 475 -9.91 23.67 -8.07
C ALA A 475 -9.70 24.94 -7.24
N VAL A 476 -10.44 26.03 -7.51
CA VAL A 476 -10.38 27.27 -6.71
C VAL A 476 -10.86 27.06 -5.27
N GLU A 477 -11.91 26.27 -5.06
CA GLU A 477 -12.42 25.93 -3.73
C GLU A 477 -11.41 25.06 -2.97
N SER A 478 -10.85 24.05 -3.63
CA SER A 478 -9.88 23.12 -3.06
C SER A 478 -8.60 23.83 -2.60
N ILE A 479 -7.99 24.71 -3.43
CA ILE A 479 -6.80 25.48 -3.02
C ILE A 479 -7.09 26.48 -1.89
N LYS A 480 -8.31 27.03 -1.81
CA LYS A 480 -8.70 27.90 -0.70
C LYS A 480 -8.75 27.10 0.61
N ILE A 481 -9.38 25.93 0.60
CA ILE A 481 -9.40 25.03 1.76
C ILE A 481 -7.97 24.64 2.16
N ALA A 482 -7.12 24.31 1.18
CA ALA A 482 -5.73 23.97 1.40
C ALA A 482 -4.95 25.08 2.11
N CYS A 483 -5.20 26.34 1.74
CA CYS A 483 -4.58 27.50 2.38
C CYS A 483 -5.17 27.81 3.75
N GLU A 484 -6.49 27.85 3.86
CA GLU A 484 -7.21 28.25 5.07
C GLU A 484 -7.08 27.22 6.20
N TRP A 485 -7.09 25.93 5.88
CA TRP A 485 -7.14 24.86 6.88
C TRP A 485 -5.88 24.00 6.85
N GLY A 486 -5.29 23.78 5.68
CA GLY A 486 -4.07 22.97 5.56
C GLY A 486 -2.82 23.70 6.06
N ARG A 487 -2.68 25.00 5.75
CA ARG A 487 -1.42 25.73 5.95
C ARG A 487 -1.45 26.84 7.00
N SER A 488 -2.62 27.23 7.51
CA SER A 488 -2.75 28.41 8.40
C SER A 488 -2.36 28.20 9.87
N LYS A 489 -1.94 26.99 10.30
CA LYS A 489 -1.68 26.67 11.73
C LYS A 489 -0.35 25.95 12.03
N THR A 490 0.72 26.22 11.30
CA THR A 490 2.06 25.69 11.60
C THR A 490 2.88 26.54 12.59
N GLU A 491 2.25 27.19 13.58
CA GLU A 491 2.93 27.73 14.78
C GLU A 491 2.72 26.82 16.01
N PRO A 492 3.70 26.68 16.92
CA PRO A 492 3.70 25.63 17.93
C PRO A 492 2.78 25.97 19.13
N SER A 493 1.58 25.36 19.19
CA SER A 493 0.74 25.26 20.41
C SER A 493 -0.33 24.16 20.22
N PRO A 494 -0.82 23.49 21.28
CA PRO A 494 -1.20 22.08 21.24
C PRO A 494 -2.63 21.83 20.71
N SER A 495 -2.80 20.60 20.22
CA SER A 495 -4.03 19.94 19.79
C SER A 495 -4.75 20.57 18.60
N ILE A 496 -4.59 19.93 17.44
CA ILE A 496 -5.63 19.90 16.41
C ILE A 496 -6.80 19.10 17.03
N SER A 497 -7.63 19.77 17.83
CA SER A 497 -8.89 19.21 18.31
C SER A 497 -10.03 19.68 17.42
N THR A 498 -10.65 18.73 16.72
CA THR A 498 -12.10 18.72 16.45
C THR A 498 -12.69 19.91 15.68
N GLN A 499 -12.10 20.30 14.56
CA GLN A 499 -12.67 21.35 13.69
C GLN A 499 -12.52 21.09 12.18
N LEU A 500 -12.32 19.84 11.75
CA LEU A 500 -12.18 19.47 10.34
C LEU A 500 -13.45 18.85 9.72
N PHE A 501 -14.55 18.77 10.47
CA PHE A 501 -15.87 18.27 10.02
C PHE A 501 -16.93 19.37 9.87
N LEU A 502 -16.54 20.64 9.86
CA LEU A 502 -17.49 21.76 9.95
C LEU A 502 -17.42 22.77 8.80
N TYR A 503 -16.75 22.46 7.69
CA TYR A 503 -16.81 23.26 6.46
C TYR A 503 -16.80 22.38 5.23
#